data_AF-A0A1E5GMZ9-F1
#
_entry.id   AF-A0A1E5GMZ9-F1
#
_cell.length_a   1.000
_cell.length_b   1.000
_cell.length_c   1.000
_cell.angle_alpha   90.00
_cell.angle_beta   90.00
_cell.angle_gamma   90.00
#
_symmetry.space_group_name_H-M   'P 1'
#
loop_
_entity.id
_entity.type
_entity.pdbx_description
1 polymer ?
#
loop_
_entity_poly.entity_id
_entity_poly.type
_entity_poly.pdbx_seq_one_letter_code
_entity_poly.pdbx_strand_id
1 'polypeptide(L)'
;MNEREQQRKFSERSTINKSTFDAMNTNQTRYSNGQGKNVLPTDRDLSGTSSYYYSTGLIYLTGVLFAILLFIFVIPLSENIVSQKFYSGAVFLLCALLFCVIMGFLWVNIGLKFIKKYRS
;
A
#
# COMPACT_ATOMS: atom_id res chain seq x y z
N MET A 1 44.17 8.27 0.81
CA MET A 1 44.48 8.58 -0.60
C MET A 1 43.15 8.76 -1.31
N ASN A 2 42.88 9.97 -1.79
CA ASN A 2 41.56 10.39 -2.25
C ASN A 2 41.32 9.83 -3.67
N GLU A 3 40.20 9.17 -3.94
CA GLU A 3 39.91 8.51 -5.23
C GLU A 3 40.06 9.46 -6.44
N ARG A 4 39.87 10.76 -6.19
CA ARG A 4 40.09 11.85 -7.15
C ARG A 4 41.53 11.94 -7.66
N GLU A 5 42.53 11.65 -6.82
CA GLU A 5 43.94 11.70 -7.21
C GLU A 5 44.35 10.47 -8.03
N GLN A 6 43.73 9.32 -7.78
CA GLN A 6 43.97 8.10 -8.58
C GLN A 6 43.40 8.23 -9.98
N GLN A 7 42.21 8.80 -10.14
CA GLN A 7 41.62 9.07 -11.46
C GLN A 7 42.45 10.07 -12.26
N ARG A 8 42.96 11.11 -11.61
CA ARG A 8 43.84 12.10 -12.26
C ARG A 8 45.14 11.46 -12.76
N LYS A 9 45.78 10.63 -11.93
CA LYS A 9 47.01 9.90 -12.31
C LYS A 9 46.78 8.86 -13.42
N PHE A 10 45.58 8.28 -13.52
CA PHE A 10 45.22 7.41 -14.63
C PHE A 10 45.04 8.19 -15.94
N SER A 11 44.40 9.36 -15.89
CA SER A 11 44.23 10.23 -17.06
C SER A 11 45.54 10.82 -17.58
N GLU A 12 46.53 11.04 -16.69
CA GLU A 12 47.86 11.53 -17.08
C GLU A 12 48.76 10.42 -17.66
N ARG A 13 48.50 9.14 -17.32
CA ARG A 13 49.27 7.99 -17.85
C ARG A 13 48.66 7.34 -19.09
N SER A 14 47.37 7.55 -19.38
CA SER A 14 46.75 6.96 -20.56
C SER A 14 46.97 7.86 -21.79
N THR A 15 47.85 7.46 -22.70
CA THR A 15 48.03 8.05 -24.05
C THR A 15 46.84 7.72 -24.97
N ILE A 16 45.62 7.77 -24.43
CA ILE A 16 44.40 7.39 -25.12
C ILE A 16 43.60 8.66 -25.34
N ASN A 17 43.48 9.03 -26.62
CA ASN A 17 42.74 10.19 -27.09
C ASN A 17 41.31 10.17 -26.51
N LYS A 18 40.77 11.31 -26.09
CA LYS A 18 39.47 11.39 -25.38
C LYS A 18 38.34 10.63 -26.10
N SER A 19 38.38 10.57 -27.44
CA SER A 19 37.38 9.87 -28.25
C SER A 19 37.44 8.34 -28.13
N THR A 20 38.62 7.74 -27.94
CA THR A 20 38.77 6.28 -27.78
C THR A 20 38.36 5.83 -26.38
N PHE A 21 38.54 6.67 -25.36
CA PHE A 21 38.05 6.41 -24.01
C PHE A 21 36.51 6.42 -23.96
N ASP A 22 35.87 7.43 -24.56
CA ASP A 22 34.41 7.50 -24.62
C ASP A 22 33.81 6.37 -25.47
N ALA A 23 34.46 6.00 -26.58
CA ALA A 23 34.04 4.87 -27.42
C ALA A 23 34.18 3.51 -26.72
N MET A 24 35.22 3.30 -25.91
CA MET A 24 35.35 2.08 -25.11
C MET A 24 34.32 2.04 -23.97
N ASN A 25 34.07 3.16 -23.31
CA ASN A 25 33.10 3.23 -22.21
C ASN A 25 31.65 3.04 -22.69
N THR A 26 31.31 3.58 -23.87
CA THR A 26 30.00 3.35 -24.51
C THR A 26 29.88 1.93 -25.08
N ASN A 27 30.92 1.33 -25.66
CA ASN A 27 30.82 -0.04 -26.17
C ASN A 27 30.82 -1.10 -25.05
N GLN A 28 31.57 -0.91 -23.97
CA GLN A 28 31.51 -1.80 -22.81
C GLN A 28 30.14 -1.76 -22.12
N THR A 29 29.48 -0.59 -22.09
CA THR A 29 28.11 -0.50 -21.55
C THR A 29 27.04 -1.02 -22.52
N ARG A 30 27.29 -1.00 -23.84
CA ARG A 30 26.33 -1.51 -24.85
C ARG A 30 26.26 -3.03 -24.92
N TYR A 31 27.36 -3.74 -24.63
CA TYR A 31 27.40 -5.21 -24.61
C TYR A 31 27.38 -5.82 -23.19
N SER A 32 27.43 -5.00 -22.12
CA SER A 32 27.17 -5.41 -20.73
C SER A 32 25.66 -5.48 -20.41
N ASN A 33 24.83 -5.86 -21.39
CA ASN A 33 23.38 -5.96 -21.23
C ASN A 33 22.91 -7.41 -21.00
N GLY A 34 23.74 -8.23 -20.36
CA GLY A 34 23.41 -9.61 -20.04
C GLY A 34 24.13 -10.05 -18.77
N GLN A 35 23.35 -10.34 -17.74
CA GLN A 35 23.75 -11.07 -16.54
C GLN A 35 24.60 -10.29 -15.51
N GLY A 36 23.94 -9.77 -14.47
CA GLY A 36 24.61 -9.55 -13.18
C GLY A 36 24.46 -8.19 -12.53
N LYS A 37 23.89 -7.18 -13.20
CA LYS A 37 23.38 -6.01 -12.46
C LYS A 37 22.00 -6.37 -11.94
N ASN A 38 21.95 -6.79 -10.68
CA ASN A 38 20.80 -6.49 -9.83
C ASN A 38 20.56 -4.99 -10.02
N VAL A 39 19.60 -4.66 -10.87
CA VAL A 39 19.02 -3.32 -10.92
C VAL A 39 18.54 -3.12 -9.49
N LEU A 40 19.30 -2.35 -8.70
CA LEU A 40 18.82 -1.79 -7.45
C LEU A 40 17.42 -1.29 -7.78
N PRO A 41 16.36 -1.79 -7.13
CA PRO A 41 15.00 -1.51 -7.56
C PRO A 41 14.88 -0.01 -7.71
N THR A 42 14.79 0.46 -8.96
CA THR A 42 14.58 1.86 -9.30
C THR A 42 13.43 2.29 -8.43
N ASP A 43 13.69 3.25 -7.52
CA ASP A 43 12.81 3.65 -6.42
C ASP A 43 11.36 3.35 -6.78
N ARG A 44 10.88 2.18 -6.32
CA ARG A 44 9.55 1.71 -6.68
C ARG A 44 8.61 2.78 -6.19
N ASP A 45 7.97 3.49 -7.13
CA ASP A 45 7.00 4.56 -6.90
C ASP A 45 6.37 4.48 -5.49
N LEU A 46 7.04 5.11 -4.51
CA LEU A 46 6.59 5.05 -3.11
C LEU A 46 5.19 5.67 -2.97
N SER A 47 4.84 6.53 -3.93
CA SER A 47 3.54 7.18 -4.11
C SER A 47 2.38 6.19 -4.31
N GLY A 48 2.59 5.09 -5.04
CA GLY A 48 1.54 4.09 -5.27
C GLY A 48 1.28 3.21 -4.04
N THR A 49 2.32 2.97 -3.24
CA THR A 49 2.24 2.12 -2.05
C THR A 49 1.66 2.90 -0.86
N SER A 50 2.04 4.16 -0.66
CA SER A 50 1.50 5.02 0.41
C SER A 50 0.01 5.31 0.23
N SER A 51 -0.43 5.56 -1.01
CA SER A 51 -1.86 5.73 -1.34
C SER A 51 -2.68 4.48 -1.02
N TYR A 52 -2.11 3.29 -1.21
CA TYR A 52 -2.78 2.04 -0.89
C TYR A 52 -2.95 1.83 0.62
N TYR A 53 -1.91 2.09 1.42
CA TYR A 53 -2.03 2.01 2.88
C TYR A 53 -3.03 3.03 3.44
N TYR A 54 -3.02 4.25 2.91
CA TYR A 54 -3.97 5.30 3.33
C TYR A 54 -5.41 4.96 2.96
N SER A 55 -5.66 4.54 1.71
CA SER A 55 -7.00 4.15 1.26
C SER A 55 -7.53 2.91 1.97
N THR A 56 -6.68 1.93 2.25
CA THR A 56 -7.04 0.74 3.04
C THR A 56 -7.36 1.14 4.48
N GLY A 57 -6.55 2.02 5.09
CA GLY A 57 -6.80 2.57 6.42
C GLY A 57 -8.14 3.31 6.52
N LEU A 58 -8.48 4.12 5.51
CA LEU A 58 -9.78 4.80 5.42
C LEU A 58 -10.96 3.82 5.31
N ILE A 59 -10.81 2.70 4.60
CA ILE A 59 -11.88 1.67 4.54
C ILE A 59 -12.11 1.06 5.91
N TYR A 60 -11.05 0.72 6.65
CA TYR A 60 -11.21 0.18 7.99
C TYR A 60 -11.85 1.20 8.93
N LEU A 61 -11.41 2.45 8.90
CA LEU A 61 -11.96 3.53 9.72
C LEU A 61 -13.44 3.80 9.40
N THR A 62 -13.79 3.85 8.12
CA THR A 62 -15.19 4.03 7.68
C THR A 62 -16.05 2.81 8.01
N GLY A 63 -15.51 1.59 7.96
CA GLY A 63 -16.19 0.38 8.40
C GLY A 63 -16.52 0.36 9.89
N VAL A 64 -15.59 0.81 10.74
CA VAL A 64 -15.82 0.95 12.19
C VAL A 64 -16.86 2.03 12.48
N LEU A 65 -16.75 3.21 11.84
CA LEU A 65 -17.75 4.26 11.95
C LEU A 65 -19.13 3.79 11.51
N PHE A 66 -19.21 3.05 10.40
CA PHE A 66 -20.45 2.47 9.92
C PHE A 66 -21.06 1.51 10.94
N ALA A 67 -20.27 0.60 11.52
CA ALA A 67 -20.76 -0.31 12.56
C ALA A 67 -21.28 0.41 13.82
N ILE A 68 -20.61 1.47 14.25
CA ILE A 68 -21.03 2.29 15.40
C ILE A 68 -22.36 3.00 15.10
N LEU A 69 -22.45 3.65 13.94
CA LEU A 69 -23.69 4.31 13.51
C LEU A 69 -24.83 3.32 13.42
N LEU A 70 -24.57 2.15 12.82
CA LEU A 70 -25.56 1.08 12.69
C LEU A 70 -26.05 0.60 14.06
N PHE A 71 -25.15 0.46 15.04
CA PHE A 71 -25.53 0.11 16.41
C PHE A 71 -26.42 1.16 17.06
N ILE A 72 -26.07 2.44 16.92
CA ILE A 72 -26.86 3.58 17.45
C ILE A 72 -28.25 3.63 16.81
N PHE A 73 -28.39 3.30 15.53
CA PHE A 73 -29.68 3.29 14.83
C PHE A 73 -30.51 2.04 15.08
N VAL A 74 -29.90 0.85 15.13
CA VAL A 74 -30.61 -0.43 15.26
C VAL A 74 -31.26 -0.58 16.63
N ILE A 75 -30.61 -0.12 17.71
CA ILE A 75 -31.17 -0.21 19.07
C ILE A 75 -32.54 0.47 19.18
N PRO A 76 -32.70 1.78 18.91
CA PRO A 76 -34.00 2.43 19.02
C PRO A 76 -35.01 1.92 17.98
N LEU A 77 -34.55 1.48 16.81
CA LEU A 77 -35.45 0.91 15.80
C LEU A 77 -36.05 -0.42 16.27
N SER A 78 -35.26 -1.24 16.94
CA SER A 78 -35.65 -2.57 17.40
C SER A 78 -36.63 -2.54 18.58
N GLU A 79 -36.68 -1.45 19.34
CA GLU A 79 -37.64 -1.27 20.44
C GLU A 79 -39.09 -1.40 19.96
N ASN A 80 -39.37 -0.96 18.72
CA ASN A 80 -40.70 -1.02 18.11
C ASN A 80 -41.03 -2.36 17.44
N ILE A 81 -40.04 -3.24 17.23
CA ILE A 81 -40.19 -4.47 16.46
C ILE A 81 -40.21 -5.69 17.38
N VAL A 82 -39.41 -5.65 18.45
CA VAL A 82 -39.15 -6.81 19.29
C VAL A 82 -39.88 -6.71 20.63
N SER A 83 -40.26 -7.85 21.20
CA SER A 83 -40.91 -7.87 22.52
C SER A 83 -40.03 -7.21 23.59
N GLN A 84 -40.64 -6.38 24.44
CA GLN A 84 -39.97 -5.62 25.49
C GLN A 84 -39.13 -6.50 26.44
N LYS A 85 -39.61 -7.73 26.73
CA LYS A 85 -38.88 -8.72 27.54
C LYS A 85 -37.56 -9.16 26.91
N PHE A 86 -37.52 -9.26 25.58
CA PHE A 86 -36.33 -9.65 24.86
C PHE A 86 -35.38 -8.46 24.67
N TYR A 87 -35.92 -7.28 24.35
CA TYR A 87 -35.16 -6.05 24.18
C TYR A 87 -34.36 -5.67 25.44
N SER A 88 -34.93 -5.83 26.63
CA SER A 88 -34.23 -5.59 27.90
C SER A 88 -33.24 -6.70 28.30
N GLY A 89 -33.19 -7.81 27.56
CA GLY A 89 -32.32 -8.94 27.86
C GLY A 89 -30.89 -8.73 27.36
N ALA A 90 -29.90 -9.23 28.11
CA ALA A 90 -28.50 -9.19 27.70
C ALA A 90 -28.24 -9.93 26.36
N VAL A 91 -29.08 -10.93 26.04
CA VAL A 91 -29.01 -11.69 24.79
C VAL A 91 -29.29 -10.79 23.58
N PHE A 92 -30.22 -9.84 23.69
CA PHE A 92 -30.50 -8.89 22.60
C PHE A 92 -29.26 -8.02 22.30
N LEU A 93 -28.61 -7.51 23.35
CA LEU A 93 -27.41 -6.69 23.20
C LEU A 93 -26.27 -7.46 22.52
N LEU A 94 -26.08 -8.73 22.90
CA LEU A 94 -25.11 -9.62 22.26
C LEU A 94 -25.44 -9.87 20.78
N CYS A 95 -26.70 -10.14 20.45
CA CYS A 95 -27.15 -10.30 19.06
C CYS A 95 -26.96 -9.02 18.23
N ALA A 96 -27.33 -7.86 18.78
CA ALA A 96 -27.18 -6.56 18.13
C ALA A 96 -25.70 -6.24 17.86
N LEU A 97 -24.83 -6.54 18.83
CA LEU A 97 -23.39 -6.32 18.69
C LEU A 97 -22.79 -7.24 17.62
N LEU A 98 -23.11 -8.54 17.64
CA LEU A 98 -22.66 -9.47 16.60
C LEU A 98 -23.14 -9.05 15.21
N PHE A 99 -24.40 -8.63 15.09
CA PHE A 99 -24.95 -8.13 13.84
C PHE A 99 -24.18 -6.91 13.31
N CYS A 100 -23.89 -5.93 14.18
CA CYS A 100 -23.13 -4.75 13.78
C CYS A 100 -21.69 -5.08 13.37
N VAL A 101 -21.04 -6.01 14.06
CA VAL A 101 -19.68 -6.47 13.70
C VAL A 101 -19.69 -7.17 12.34
N ILE A 102 -20.66 -8.05 12.08
CA ILE A 102 -20.78 -8.75 10.79
C ILE A 102 -21.02 -7.73 9.66
N MET A 103 -21.92 -6.77 9.86
CA MET A 103 -22.21 -5.74 8.86
C MET A 103 -21.00 -4.83 8.60
N GLY A 104 -20.28 -4.42 9.65
CA GLY A 104 -19.03 -3.68 9.50
C GLY A 104 -17.96 -4.47 8.74
N PHE A 105 -17.81 -5.76 9.03
CA PHE A 105 -16.88 -6.63 8.30
C PHE A 105 -17.26 -6.80 6.83
N LEU A 106 -18.55 -6.93 6.52
CA LEU A 106 -19.05 -6.98 5.14
C LEU A 106 -18.77 -5.67 4.40
N TRP A 107 -18.99 -4.52 5.05
CA TRP A 107 -18.70 -3.20 4.49
C TRP A 107 -17.23 -3.08 4.08
N VAL A 108 -16.32 -3.45 4.98
CA VAL A 108 -14.88 -3.46 4.71
C VAL A 108 -14.52 -4.37 3.54
N ASN A 109 -15.05 -5.59 3.51
CA ASN A 109 -14.77 -6.54 2.41
C ASN A 109 -15.26 -6.02 1.06
N ILE A 110 -16.43 -5.39 1.02
CA ILE A 110 -16.98 -4.77 -0.18
C ILE A 110 -16.08 -3.62 -0.62
N GLY A 111 -15.71 -2.71 0.29
CA GLY A 111 -14.80 -1.60 0.02
C GLY A 111 -13.44 -2.05 -0.54
N LEU A 112 -12.84 -3.09 0.04
CA LEU A 112 -11.57 -3.67 -0.43
C LEU A 112 -11.70 -4.28 -1.83
N LYS A 113 -12.82 -4.96 -2.13
CA LYS A 113 -13.09 -5.48 -3.49
C LYS A 113 -13.23 -4.36 -4.52
N PHE A 114 -13.88 -3.25 -4.17
CA PHE A 114 -14.01 -2.10 -5.05
C PHE A 114 -12.66 -1.46 -5.39
N ILE A 115 -11.79 -1.25 -4.40
CA ILE A 115 -10.42 -0.73 -4.66
C ILE A 115 -9.64 -1.67 -5.58
N LYS A 116 -9.71 -2.98 -5.34
CA LYS A 116 -9.01 -3.96 -6.18
C LYS A 116 -9.51 -3.93 -7.63
N LYS A 117 -10.83 -3.77 -7.83
CA LYS A 117 -11.44 -3.70 -9.17
C LYS A 117 -11.09 -2.41 -9.91
N TYR A 118 -11.01 -1.27 -9.23
CA TYR A 118 -10.67 0.02 -9.85
C TYR A 118 -9.21 0.12 -10.33
N ARG A 119 -8.35 -0.82 -9.88
CA ARG A 119 -6.93 -0.86 -10.20
C ARG A 119 -6.59 -1.82 -11.36
N SER A 120 -7.49 -2.74 -11.70
CA SER A 120 -7.29 -3.73 -12.78
C SER A 120 -7.85 -3.24 -14.10
#